data_AF-A0A0D3ISH0-F1
#
_entry.id   AF-A0A0D3ISH0-F1
#
_cell.length_a   1.000
_cell.length_b   1.000
_cell.length_c   1.000
_cell.angle_alpha   90.00
_cell.angle_beta   90.00
_cell.angle_gamma   90.00
#
_symmetry.space_group_name_H-M   'P 1'
#
loop_
_entity.id
_entity.type
_entity.pdbx_description
1 polymer ?
#
loop_
_entity_poly.entity_id
_entity_poly.type
_entity_poly.pdbx_seq_one_letter_code
_entity_poly.pdbx_strand_id
1 'polypeptide(L)'
;MVFDDGGLKPVSGPIVCFEAAASDDHGDHAPIVIKKTIAPTASKGGGALKPTSRKQTSGAFPPNTLFRLKETKRAGSWLAPDGVTRPKVDLLVVTATFRAPKRLSSSSGSGGGKMAELPVSLQYASSRKAFVKGLDDIIERPLLTLEQEFMRDYSWTDFKDVMYTLREEWEYVNGEAVPAADKTRGTRDEKNGGMSVVQFCDRINARIAERREKLKQISPDTPMPSEANAFLTREEVLAVRLYTGPAYQPINRFLREIGNNSGGFRRLIATHPAATFTATVAHLCRAIRKLSAITLPEEAEKPLYRGVRGELPYSFWVRGELGMVCATDTAFMSTSRNRATPLMYMDENGPNVLWSLRPSCEGDTGFHHGADISLLSQFAGEEEVLFPPCTMLQVLEQKDSPAVTAEDKKAAWKATKQKTNSRFSTEAVLAGAPSGSGGKPGPSRAKASSTEELANQLREYKEESVEGKPNKPKVVYYEIRVMPTFV
;
A
#
# COMPACT_ATOMS: atom_id res chain seq x y z
N MET A 1 -14.52 -20.91 7.90
CA MET A 1 -14.86 -22.05 7.01
C MET A 1 -15.55 -21.50 5.77
N VAL A 2 -15.23 -22.01 4.57
CA VAL A 2 -16.06 -21.78 3.37
C VAL A 2 -16.96 -23.00 3.23
N PHE A 3 -18.27 -22.80 3.39
CA PHE A 3 -19.27 -23.82 3.09
C PHE A 3 -19.69 -23.68 1.63
N ASP A 4 -19.48 -24.73 0.85
CA ASP A 4 -19.93 -24.86 -0.53
C ASP A 4 -20.47 -26.29 -0.71
N ASP A 5 -21.49 -26.48 -1.57
CA ASP A 5 -22.39 -27.65 -1.59
C ASP A 5 -21.73 -28.94 -2.18
N GLY A 6 -20.54 -29.33 -1.70
CA GLY A 6 -19.73 -30.43 -2.27
C GLY A 6 -18.82 -31.20 -1.30
N GLY A 7 -19.03 -31.09 0.01
CA GLY A 7 -18.30 -31.87 1.03
C GLY A 7 -17.02 -31.22 1.58
N LEU A 8 -16.43 -31.84 2.62
CA LEU A 8 -15.25 -31.35 3.33
C LEU A 8 -13.97 -31.44 2.49
N LYS A 9 -13.71 -30.42 1.67
CA LYS A 9 -12.41 -30.25 1.02
C LYS A 9 -11.33 -29.95 2.07
N PRO A 10 -10.19 -30.67 2.10
CA PRO A 10 -9.10 -30.39 3.02
C PRO A 10 -8.58 -28.96 2.84
N VAL A 11 -8.52 -28.20 3.93
CA VAL A 11 -7.91 -26.87 3.96
C VAL A 11 -6.45 -27.02 4.40
N SER A 12 -5.51 -26.60 3.56
CA SER A 12 -4.06 -26.75 3.77
C SER A 12 -3.47 -25.67 4.70
N GLY A 13 -4.20 -25.28 5.74
CA GLY A 13 -3.84 -24.15 6.60
C GLY A 13 -4.75 -24.04 7.83
N PRO A 14 -4.44 -23.11 8.76
CA PRO A 14 -5.20 -22.94 9.99
C PRO A 14 -6.65 -22.51 9.72
N ILE A 15 -7.55 -22.93 10.60
CA ILE A 15 -8.97 -22.53 10.55
C ILE A 15 -9.14 -21.30 11.44
N VAL A 16 -9.92 -20.32 10.97
CA VAL A 16 -10.23 -19.10 11.73
C VAL A 16 -11.63 -19.19 12.33
N CYS A 17 -11.74 -18.87 13.62
CA CYS A 17 -12.98 -18.64 14.35
C CYS A 17 -13.07 -17.16 14.74
N PHE A 18 -14.22 -16.52 14.50
CA PHE A 18 -14.46 -15.13 14.90
C PHE A 18 -15.28 -15.10 16.18
N GLU A 19 -14.72 -14.50 17.23
CA GLU A 19 -15.44 -14.16 18.46
C GLU A 19 -15.70 -12.65 18.51
N ALA A 20 -16.79 -12.25 19.17
CA ALA A 20 -16.97 -10.84 19.50
C ALA A 20 -15.88 -10.41 20.51
N ALA A 21 -15.38 -9.17 20.36
CA ALA A 21 -14.70 -8.51 21.46
C ALA A 21 -15.71 -8.20 22.59
N ALA A 22 -15.21 -7.81 23.77
CA ALA A 22 -16.07 -7.14 24.73
C ALA A 22 -16.55 -5.81 24.11
N SER A 23 -17.78 -5.40 24.40
CA SER A 23 -18.27 -4.09 23.95
C SER A 23 -17.55 -2.98 24.72
N ASP A 24 -16.72 -2.24 24.01
CA ASP A 24 -15.98 -1.06 24.49
C ASP A 24 -16.28 0.15 23.58
N ASP A 25 -15.69 1.32 23.88
CA ASP A 25 -15.91 2.56 23.10
C ASP A 25 -15.19 2.57 21.72
N HIS A 26 -14.54 1.47 21.30
CA HIS A 26 -13.56 1.52 20.23
C HIS A 26 -14.13 1.21 18.84
N GLY A 27 -15.18 0.38 18.70
CA GLY A 27 -15.83 0.16 17.40
C GLY A 27 -17.00 -0.83 17.36
N ASP A 28 -17.40 -1.19 16.13
CA ASP A 28 -18.32 -2.31 15.88
C ASP A 28 -17.52 -3.63 15.80
N HIS A 29 -18.01 -4.69 16.45
CA HIS A 29 -17.33 -6.00 16.51
C HIS A 29 -18.06 -7.16 15.81
N ALA A 30 -19.29 -6.93 15.33
CA ALA A 30 -20.11 -7.95 14.69
C ALA A 30 -19.99 -7.92 13.15
N PRO A 31 -19.90 -9.06 12.45
CA PRO A 31 -19.90 -9.08 10.99
C PRO A 31 -21.25 -8.60 10.44
N ILE A 32 -21.23 -7.83 9.34
CA ILE A 32 -22.44 -7.39 8.66
C ILE A 32 -23.14 -8.61 8.06
N VAL A 33 -24.31 -8.96 8.59
CA VAL A 33 -25.04 -10.18 8.22
C VAL A 33 -25.83 -9.98 6.92
N ILE A 34 -25.20 -10.34 5.80
CA ILE A 34 -25.85 -10.33 4.48
C ILE A 34 -26.75 -11.56 4.36
N LYS A 35 -28.06 -11.35 4.20
CA LYS A 35 -29.06 -12.39 3.98
C LYS A 35 -29.49 -12.38 2.51
N LYS A 36 -29.15 -13.44 1.77
CA LYS A 36 -29.42 -13.59 0.34
C LYS A 36 -30.41 -14.73 0.12
N THR A 37 -31.63 -14.38 -0.31
CA THR A 37 -32.62 -15.39 -0.71
C THR A 37 -32.23 -15.95 -2.08
N ILE A 38 -31.89 -17.24 -2.13
CA ILE A 38 -31.62 -17.93 -3.39
C ILE A 38 -32.98 -18.33 -3.99
N ALA A 39 -33.25 -17.88 -5.21
CA ALA A 39 -34.40 -18.34 -5.99
C ALA A 39 -34.24 -19.83 -6.35
N PRO A 40 -35.29 -20.65 -6.27
CA PRO A 40 -35.18 -22.08 -6.53
C PRO A 40 -34.75 -22.34 -7.98
N THR A 41 -33.64 -23.05 -8.15
CA THR A 41 -33.20 -23.54 -9.46
C THR A 41 -34.09 -24.71 -9.89
N ALA A 42 -34.84 -24.52 -10.98
CA ALA A 42 -35.69 -25.57 -11.53
C ALA A 42 -34.84 -26.67 -12.18
N SER A 43 -34.64 -27.79 -11.48
CA SER A 43 -34.11 -29.01 -12.08
C SER A 43 -35.12 -29.56 -13.08
N LYS A 44 -34.67 -29.92 -14.30
CA LYS A 44 -35.49 -30.64 -15.28
C LYS A 44 -35.61 -32.12 -14.89
N GLY A 45 -36.41 -32.40 -13.86
CA GLY A 45 -36.80 -33.75 -13.44
C GLY A 45 -38.27 -33.74 -13.01
N GLY A 46 -39.08 -34.62 -13.59
CA GLY A 46 -40.53 -34.64 -13.37
C GLY A 46 -40.91 -35.12 -11.96
N GLY A 47 -41.09 -34.18 -11.03
CA GLY A 47 -41.58 -34.47 -9.68
C GLY A 47 -41.98 -33.19 -8.94
N ALA A 48 -43.14 -33.19 -8.29
CA ALA A 48 -43.72 -32.00 -7.65
C ALA A 48 -43.04 -31.66 -6.31
N LEU A 49 -41.87 -31.02 -6.37
CA LEU A 49 -41.14 -30.52 -5.20
C LEU A 49 -41.62 -29.12 -4.78
N LYS A 50 -41.92 -28.95 -3.50
CA LYS A 50 -42.27 -27.64 -2.92
C LYS A 50 -41.06 -26.68 -3.01
N PRO A 51 -41.23 -25.44 -3.47
CA PRO A 51 -40.12 -24.49 -3.60
C PRO A 51 -39.67 -23.94 -2.24
N THR A 52 -38.76 -24.64 -1.56
CA THR A 52 -38.10 -24.14 -0.34
C THR A 52 -37.01 -23.14 -0.71
N SER A 53 -37.25 -21.85 -0.48
CA SER A 53 -36.26 -20.80 -0.73
C SER A 53 -35.12 -20.87 0.31
N ARG A 54 -33.92 -21.32 -0.11
CA ARG A 54 -32.72 -21.31 0.74
C ARG A 54 -32.34 -19.84 1.04
N LYS A 55 -32.39 -19.47 2.32
CA LYS A 55 -31.84 -18.21 2.83
C LYS A 55 -30.35 -18.39 3.11
N GLN A 56 -29.49 -18.12 2.13
CA GLN A 56 -28.06 -18.07 2.36
C GLN A 56 -27.75 -16.87 3.27
N THR A 57 -26.99 -17.09 4.35
CA THR A 57 -26.59 -16.03 5.28
C THR A 57 -25.09 -16.01 5.36
N SER A 58 -24.48 -14.88 5.03
CA SER A 58 -23.03 -14.67 5.00
C SER A 58 -22.67 -13.42 5.79
N GLY A 59 -21.82 -13.57 6.80
CA GLY A 59 -21.21 -12.42 7.47
C GLY A 59 -20.11 -11.81 6.60
N ALA A 60 -20.08 -10.50 6.49
CA ALA A 60 -19.00 -9.75 5.85
C ALA A 60 -18.47 -8.68 6.82
N PHE A 61 -17.17 -8.68 7.07
CA PHE A 61 -16.52 -7.61 7.82
C PHE A 61 -16.15 -6.45 6.88
N PRO A 62 -16.30 -5.19 7.30
CA PRO A 62 -15.85 -4.05 6.50
C PRO A 62 -14.34 -4.10 6.20
N PRO A 63 -13.87 -3.56 5.06
CA PRO A 63 -12.45 -3.61 4.68
C PRO A 63 -11.49 -2.74 5.51
N ASN A 64 -11.96 -2.23 6.66
CA ASN A 64 -11.20 -1.56 7.71
C ASN A 64 -11.32 -2.33 9.04
N THR A 65 -11.59 -3.63 9.00
CA THR A 65 -11.68 -4.48 10.19
C THR A 65 -10.30 -4.98 10.59
N LEU A 66 -9.84 -4.51 11.74
CA LEU A 66 -8.66 -5.04 12.41
C LEU A 66 -9.03 -6.37 13.07
N PHE A 67 -8.30 -7.42 12.72
CA PHE A 67 -8.45 -8.76 13.31
C PHE A 67 -7.31 -9.04 14.27
N ARG A 68 -7.61 -9.15 15.57
CA ARG A 68 -6.62 -9.43 16.62
C ARG A 68 -6.70 -10.89 17.03
N LEU A 69 -5.54 -11.55 17.17
CA LEU A 69 -5.48 -12.93 17.66
C LEU A 69 -5.81 -12.96 19.15
N LYS A 70 -6.80 -13.77 19.54
CA LYS A 70 -7.23 -14.00 20.92
C LYS A 70 -6.69 -15.32 21.47
N GLU A 71 -6.63 -16.36 20.65
CA GLU A 71 -6.15 -17.69 21.07
C GLU A 71 -5.65 -18.51 19.86
N THR A 72 -4.70 -19.42 20.07
CA THR A 72 -4.33 -20.46 19.08
C THR A 72 -4.51 -21.85 19.70
N LYS A 73 -5.56 -22.57 19.31
CA LYS A 73 -5.77 -23.97 19.72
C LYS A 73 -5.03 -24.88 18.74
N ARG A 74 -4.17 -25.75 19.25
CA ARG A 74 -3.28 -26.56 18.39
C ARG A 74 -4.02 -27.64 17.62
N ALA A 75 -3.47 -28.03 16.47
CA ALA A 75 -3.91 -29.20 15.71
C ALA A 75 -4.27 -30.40 16.62
N GLY A 76 -5.49 -30.92 16.50
CA GLY A 76 -6.03 -32.01 17.32
C GLY A 76 -6.55 -31.65 18.72
N SER A 77 -6.18 -30.50 19.30
CA SER A 77 -6.60 -30.13 20.67
C SER A 77 -8.05 -29.64 20.76
N TRP A 78 -8.57 -29.06 19.68
CA TRP A 78 -9.93 -28.51 19.58
C TRP A 78 -10.91 -29.46 18.87
N LEU A 79 -12.20 -29.25 19.12
CA LEU A 79 -13.32 -29.94 18.46
C LEU A 79 -13.99 -29.03 17.44
N ALA A 80 -14.35 -29.58 16.29
CA ALA A 80 -15.18 -28.90 15.30
C ALA A 80 -16.64 -28.71 15.79
N PRO A 81 -17.46 -27.88 15.12
CA PRO A 81 -18.86 -27.65 15.52
C PRO A 81 -19.80 -28.87 15.47
N ASP A 82 -19.32 -30.02 15.00
CA ASP A 82 -20.02 -31.31 15.09
C ASP A 82 -19.86 -31.98 16.48
N GLY A 83 -18.98 -31.46 17.33
CA GLY A 83 -18.68 -31.99 18.67
C GLY A 83 -17.81 -33.26 18.68
N VAL A 84 -17.38 -33.76 17.53
CA VAL A 84 -16.72 -35.09 17.39
C VAL A 84 -15.38 -34.99 16.65
N THR A 85 -15.32 -34.22 15.56
CA THR A 85 -14.12 -34.15 14.72
C THR A 85 -13.03 -33.30 15.39
N ARG A 86 -11.78 -33.80 15.40
CA ARG A 86 -10.60 -33.07 15.87
C ARG A 86 -9.66 -32.75 14.69
N PRO A 87 -9.73 -31.55 14.09
CA PRO A 87 -8.97 -31.25 12.87
C PRO A 87 -7.45 -31.19 13.10
N LYS A 88 -6.68 -31.70 12.14
CA LYS A 88 -5.19 -31.71 12.17
C LYS A 88 -4.56 -30.36 11.76
N VAL A 89 -5.22 -29.24 12.07
CA VAL A 89 -4.75 -27.87 11.79
C VAL A 89 -4.99 -26.98 13.01
N ASP A 90 -4.14 -25.98 13.22
CA ASP A 90 -4.34 -24.98 14.30
C ASP A 90 -5.67 -24.20 14.07
N LEU A 91 -6.37 -23.88 15.15
CA LEU A 91 -7.50 -22.94 15.16
C LEU A 91 -7.03 -21.60 15.70
N LEU A 92 -7.16 -20.56 14.88
CA LEU A 92 -6.96 -19.17 15.28
C LEU A 92 -8.31 -18.59 15.72
N VAL A 93 -8.45 -18.31 17.01
CA VAL A 93 -9.58 -17.54 17.55
C VAL A 93 -9.20 -16.07 17.44
N VAL A 94 -9.97 -15.30 16.68
CA VAL A 94 -9.71 -13.87 16.45
C VAL A 94 -10.92 -13.03 16.86
N THR A 95 -10.66 -11.83 17.39
CA THR A 95 -11.67 -10.78 17.49
C THR A 95 -11.61 -9.89 16.24
N ALA A 96 -12.65 -9.09 16.04
CA ALA A 96 -12.80 -8.16 14.94
C ALA A 96 -13.27 -6.81 15.47
N THR A 97 -12.68 -5.70 14.99
CA THR A 97 -13.11 -4.33 15.33
C THR A 97 -13.02 -3.44 14.10
N PHE A 98 -14.06 -2.62 13.84
CA PHE A 98 -14.04 -1.62 12.76
C PHE A 98 -14.78 -0.33 13.12
N ARG A 99 -14.56 0.72 12.32
CA ARG A 99 -15.30 2.00 12.38
C ARG A 99 -15.98 2.32 11.04
N ALA A 100 -17.27 2.65 11.07
CA ALA A 100 -18.09 2.83 9.88
C ALA A 100 -17.84 4.18 9.15
N PRO A 101 -17.62 4.20 7.82
CA PRO A 101 -17.26 5.43 7.08
C PRO A 101 -18.45 6.18 6.43
N LYS A 102 -18.30 7.50 6.30
CA LYS A 102 -19.07 8.38 5.38
C LYS A 102 -18.40 8.41 3.96
N ARG A 103 -19.09 8.85 2.88
CA ARG A 103 -18.85 8.40 1.47
C ARG A 103 -18.94 9.46 0.32
N LEU A 104 -17.85 9.73 -0.43
CA LEU A 104 -17.79 10.29 -1.81
C LEU A 104 -16.42 10.03 -2.54
N SER A 105 -16.20 10.47 -3.80
CA SER A 105 -15.07 10.04 -4.71
C SER A 105 -14.84 10.96 -5.96
N SER A 106 -13.82 10.91 -6.86
CA SER A 106 -12.66 10.01 -7.20
C SER A 106 -11.72 10.60 -8.32
N SER A 107 -10.53 9.96 -8.61
CA SER A 107 -9.78 9.84 -9.93
C SER A 107 -9.02 11.06 -10.55
N SER A 108 -7.97 10.98 -11.40
CA SER A 108 -6.98 9.93 -11.83
C SER A 108 -5.86 10.46 -12.81
N GLY A 109 -4.70 9.75 -12.96
CA GLY A 109 -3.58 9.90 -13.96
C GLY A 109 -2.14 9.62 -13.40
N SER A 110 -1.23 8.82 -14.03
CA SER A 110 0.08 8.27 -13.48
C SER A 110 1.42 8.76 -14.14
N GLY A 111 2.69 8.42 -13.73
CA GLY A 111 3.32 7.39 -12.84
C GLY A 111 4.85 7.64 -12.50
N GLY A 112 5.59 6.78 -11.75
CA GLY A 112 6.99 7.05 -11.24
C GLY A 112 7.71 5.97 -10.35
N GLY A 113 8.90 6.27 -9.75
CA GLY A 113 9.90 5.31 -9.19
C GLY A 113 9.93 5.00 -7.65
N LYS A 114 10.98 4.30 -7.13
CA LYS A 114 10.98 3.59 -5.78
C LYS A 114 10.83 4.48 -4.55
N MET A 115 11.88 5.26 -4.30
CA MET A 115 12.08 6.19 -3.19
C MET A 115 11.88 7.65 -3.66
N ALA A 116 11.28 7.77 -4.87
CA ALA A 116 11.07 8.96 -5.66
C ALA A 116 10.00 8.65 -6.70
N GLU A 117 8.76 8.53 -6.23
CA GLU A 117 7.60 8.58 -7.11
C GLU A 117 7.48 9.96 -7.73
N LEU A 118 6.86 10.10 -8.90
CA LEU A 118 6.28 11.38 -9.30
C LEU A 118 4.95 11.60 -8.54
N PRO A 119 4.43 12.83 -8.38
CA PRO A 119 3.22 13.10 -7.61
C PRO A 119 1.97 12.60 -8.34
N VAL A 120 2.14 12.41 -9.65
CA VAL A 120 1.20 11.82 -10.57
C VAL A 120 1.19 10.28 -10.39
N SER A 121 2.28 9.62 -9.97
CA SER A 121 2.23 8.21 -9.50
C SER A 121 1.43 8.04 -8.21
N LEU A 122 1.51 9.03 -7.32
CA LEU A 122 0.55 9.20 -6.22
C LEU A 122 -0.80 9.70 -6.77
N GLN A 123 -1.35 8.94 -7.72
CA GLN A 123 -2.77 8.92 -7.95
C GLN A 123 -3.46 8.63 -6.62
N TYR A 124 -4.30 9.56 -6.22
CA TYR A 124 -5.37 9.37 -5.24
C TYR A 124 -6.42 8.43 -5.87
N ALA A 125 -6.00 7.16 -6.04
CA ALA A 125 -6.60 6.19 -6.95
C ALA A 125 -8.07 5.97 -6.60
N SER A 126 -8.94 6.64 -7.38
CA SER A 126 -10.39 6.56 -7.32
C SER A 126 -11.02 6.50 -5.91
N SER A 127 -10.49 7.32 -5.00
CA SER A 127 -10.89 7.51 -3.58
C SER A 127 -10.60 6.35 -2.62
N ARG A 128 -10.97 6.55 -1.34
CA ARG A 128 -11.01 5.55 -0.25
C ARG A 128 -11.50 4.16 -0.68
N LYS A 129 -12.28 4.04 -1.77
CA LYS A 129 -12.65 2.75 -2.38
C LYS A 129 -11.46 1.85 -2.73
N ALA A 130 -10.27 2.38 -3.05
CA ALA A 130 -9.09 1.57 -3.32
C ALA A 130 -8.55 0.92 -2.02
N PHE A 131 -8.34 1.73 -0.96
CA PHE A 131 -8.06 1.25 0.40
C PHE A 131 -9.09 0.20 0.82
N VAL A 132 -10.37 0.55 0.71
CA VAL A 132 -11.54 -0.27 1.06
C VAL A 132 -11.76 -1.45 0.10
N LYS A 133 -10.89 -1.69 -0.88
CA LYS A 133 -10.92 -2.89 -1.72
C LYS A 133 -9.80 -3.88 -1.38
N GLY A 134 -8.72 -3.40 -0.76
CA GLY A 134 -7.52 -4.20 -0.49
C GLY A 134 -6.98 -4.87 -1.75
N LEU A 135 -6.39 -6.06 -1.56
CA LEU A 135 -5.88 -6.92 -2.63
C LEU A 135 -6.44 -8.35 -2.57
N ASP A 136 -7.28 -8.69 -1.59
CA ASP A 136 -7.77 -10.05 -1.32
C ASP A 136 -8.41 -10.68 -2.56
N ASP A 137 -9.11 -9.88 -3.37
CA ASP A 137 -9.76 -10.31 -4.61
C ASP A 137 -8.79 -10.86 -5.68
N ILE A 138 -7.47 -10.70 -5.48
CA ILE A 138 -6.38 -11.18 -6.34
C ILE A 138 -5.27 -11.97 -5.62
N ILE A 139 -5.00 -11.75 -4.32
CA ILE A 139 -3.89 -12.44 -3.60
C ILE A 139 -4.30 -13.78 -2.95
N GLU A 140 -5.59 -14.07 -2.78
CA GLU A 140 -6.05 -15.36 -2.24
C GLU A 140 -5.62 -16.56 -3.10
N ARG A 141 -5.56 -16.36 -4.42
CA ARG A 141 -5.33 -17.40 -5.42
C ARG A 141 -4.45 -16.91 -6.58
N PRO A 142 -3.12 -16.77 -6.37
CA PRO A 142 -2.18 -16.50 -7.45
C PRO A 142 -2.27 -17.58 -8.55
N LEU A 143 -2.15 -17.18 -9.81
CA LEU A 143 -2.18 -18.11 -10.95
C LEU A 143 -0.84 -18.82 -11.17
N LEU A 144 0.25 -18.15 -10.81
CA LEU A 144 1.63 -18.60 -10.96
C LEU A 144 2.27 -18.73 -9.57
N THR A 145 3.33 -19.53 -9.44
CA THR A 145 4.26 -19.42 -8.30
C THR A 145 5.14 -18.19 -8.45
N LEU A 146 5.76 -17.74 -7.36
CA LEU A 146 6.70 -16.62 -7.38
C LEU A 146 7.88 -16.85 -8.37
N GLU A 147 8.38 -18.08 -8.46
CA GLU A 147 9.39 -18.46 -9.46
C GLU A 147 8.84 -18.37 -10.89
N GLN A 148 7.63 -18.88 -11.14
CA GLN A 148 6.99 -18.78 -12.47
C GLN A 148 6.70 -17.32 -12.86
N GLU A 149 6.40 -16.44 -11.91
CA GLU A 149 6.30 -15.01 -12.14
C GLU A 149 7.63 -14.41 -12.59
N PHE A 150 8.79 -14.96 -12.21
CA PHE A 150 10.09 -14.42 -12.62
C PHE A 150 10.77 -15.18 -13.77
N MET A 151 10.33 -16.40 -14.10
CA MET A 151 10.80 -17.17 -15.25
C MET A 151 10.29 -16.67 -16.63
N ARG A 152 9.41 -15.67 -16.65
CA ARG A 152 8.86 -15.05 -17.87
C ARG A 152 9.92 -14.27 -18.65
N ASP A 153 9.74 -14.24 -19.96
CA ASP A 153 10.40 -13.25 -20.82
C ASP A 153 9.76 -11.87 -20.61
N TYR A 154 10.41 -11.03 -19.82
CA TYR A 154 10.05 -9.65 -19.56
C TYR A 154 11.30 -8.88 -19.12
N SER A 155 11.57 -7.77 -19.80
CA SER A 155 12.63 -6.82 -19.47
C SER A 155 12.06 -5.43 -19.19
N TRP A 156 12.84 -4.62 -18.48
CA TRP A 156 12.55 -3.21 -18.27
C TRP A 156 13.85 -2.43 -18.08
N THR A 157 13.75 -1.11 -18.20
CA THR A 157 14.87 -0.19 -18.06
C THR A 157 14.63 0.76 -16.89
N ASP A 158 15.67 1.08 -16.12
CA ASP A 158 15.60 2.13 -15.09
C ASP A 158 15.82 3.55 -15.67
N PHE A 159 15.90 4.55 -14.78
CA PHE A 159 16.05 5.95 -15.17
C PHE A 159 17.49 6.35 -15.59
N LYS A 160 18.41 5.39 -15.65
CA LYS A 160 19.81 5.55 -16.11
C LYS A 160 20.11 4.66 -17.32
N ASP A 161 19.08 4.26 -18.05
CA ASP A 161 19.14 3.36 -19.21
C ASP A 161 19.76 1.97 -18.90
N VAL A 162 19.66 1.51 -17.64
CA VAL A 162 20.09 0.17 -17.24
C VAL A 162 18.94 -0.82 -17.47
N MET A 163 19.16 -1.78 -18.36
CA MET A 163 18.22 -2.88 -18.61
C MET A 163 18.36 -3.98 -17.55
N TYR A 164 17.22 -4.55 -17.14
CA TYR A 164 17.10 -5.73 -16.28
C TYR A 164 16.07 -6.69 -16.86
N THR A 165 16.24 -8.00 -16.67
CA THR A 165 15.21 -9.03 -16.90
C THR A 165 14.73 -9.64 -15.59
N LEU A 166 13.54 -10.26 -15.60
CA LEU A 166 13.05 -11.00 -14.42
C LEU A 166 13.92 -12.21 -14.11
N ARG A 167 14.51 -12.85 -15.14
CA ARG A 167 15.39 -14.01 -14.99
C ARG A 167 16.65 -13.67 -14.20
N GLU A 168 17.37 -12.61 -14.60
CA GLU A 168 18.59 -12.16 -13.93
C GLU A 168 18.33 -11.77 -12.48
N GLU A 169 17.24 -11.03 -12.21
CA GLU A 169 16.87 -10.64 -10.84
C GLU A 169 16.47 -11.84 -9.96
N TRP A 170 15.87 -12.89 -10.52
CA TRP A 170 15.62 -14.16 -9.82
C TRP A 170 16.90 -14.92 -9.51
N GLU A 171 17.75 -15.11 -10.52
CA GLU A 171 19.03 -15.81 -10.39
C GLU A 171 19.94 -15.09 -9.37
N TYR A 172 19.94 -13.76 -9.35
CA TYR A 172 20.63 -12.94 -8.35
C TYR A 172 20.13 -13.15 -6.91
N VAL A 173 18.81 -13.19 -6.67
CA VAL A 173 18.29 -13.36 -5.30
C VAL A 173 18.32 -14.81 -4.80
N ASN A 174 18.31 -15.77 -5.71
CA ASN A 174 18.20 -17.20 -5.41
C ASN A 174 19.57 -17.91 -5.31
N GLY A 175 20.61 -17.33 -5.91
CA GLY A 175 22.00 -17.75 -5.69
C GLY A 175 22.56 -17.31 -4.34
N GLU A 176 23.89 -17.36 -4.23
CA GLU A 176 24.60 -16.66 -3.16
C GLU A 176 24.64 -15.15 -3.47
N ALA A 177 24.43 -14.31 -2.47
CA ALA A 177 24.47 -12.86 -2.62
C ALA A 177 25.89 -12.40 -2.97
N VAL A 178 26.11 -11.97 -4.22
CA VAL A 178 27.38 -11.41 -4.69
C VAL A 178 27.32 -9.88 -4.59
N PRO A 179 28.24 -9.20 -3.88
CA PRO A 179 28.24 -7.74 -3.79
C PRO A 179 28.37 -7.09 -5.17
N ALA A 180 27.31 -6.44 -5.63
CA ALA A 180 27.23 -5.88 -6.96
C ALA A 180 27.07 -4.36 -6.88
N ALA A 181 28.12 -3.63 -7.26
CA ALA A 181 28.05 -2.19 -7.48
C ALA A 181 27.18 -1.93 -8.72
N ASP A 182 25.88 -1.78 -8.51
CA ASP A 182 24.93 -1.54 -9.58
C ASP A 182 25.05 -0.10 -10.09
N LYS A 183 24.56 0.12 -11.31
CA LYS A 183 24.64 1.44 -11.94
C LYS A 183 23.71 2.47 -11.30
N THR A 184 22.82 2.09 -10.37
CA THR A 184 21.82 2.98 -9.73
C THR A 184 22.46 3.79 -8.57
N ARG A 185 21.95 3.79 -7.32
CA ARG A 185 22.59 4.52 -6.19
C ARG A 185 22.75 3.58 -4.99
N GLY A 186 23.82 2.78 -4.99
CA GLY A 186 24.20 1.90 -3.89
C GLY A 186 25.27 0.90 -4.29
N THR A 187 25.39 -0.14 -3.47
CA THR A 187 26.04 -1.41 -3.80
C THR A 187 25.11 -2.49 -3.26
N ARG A 188 24.58 -3.36 -4.13
CA ARG A 188 23.75 -4.48 -3.70
C ARG A 188 24.57 -5.44 -2.86
N ASP A 189 23.98 -5.93 -1.77
CA ASP A 189 24.51 -6.94 -0.86
C ASP A 189 25.93 -6.66 -0.32
N GLU A 190 26.33 -5.39 -0.26
CA GLU A 190 27.59 -4.89 0.33
C GLU A 190 27.89 -5.50 1.71
N LYS A 191 26.84 -5.76 2.50
CA LYS A 191 26.90 -6.33 3.86
C LYS A 191 26.38 -7.77 3.96
N ASN A 192 26.06 -8.40 2.84
CA ASN A 192 25.52 -9.76 2.75
C ASN A 192 26.34 -10.69 1.84
N GLY A 193 27.54 -10.28 1.40
CA GLY A 193 28.37 -11.05 0.47
C GLY A 193 28.60 -12.49 0.91
N GLY A 194 28.33 -13.45 0.02
CA GLY A 194 28.43 -14.89 0.30
C GLY A 194 27.25 -15.50 1.08
N MET A 195 26.17 -14.76 1.32
CA MET A 195 24.97 -15.31 1.96
C MET A 195 24.06 -16.03 0.96
N SER A 196 23.80 -17.30 1.20
CA SER A 196 22.75 -18.08 0.54
C SER A 196 21.35 -17.72 1.09
N VAL A 197 20.31 -18.03 0.31
CA VAL A 197 18.89 -17.85 0.70
C VAL A 197 18.56 -18.52 2.04
N VAL A 198 19.17 -19.68 2.34
CA VAL A 198 18.98 -20.40 3.60
C VAL A 198 19.49 -19.56 4.78
N GLN A 199 20.71 -19.01 4.67
CA GLN A 199 21.28 -18.14 5.72
C GLN A 199 20.49 -16.83 5.90
N PHE A 200 19.84 -16.30 4.86
CA PHE A 200 18.88 -15.20 5.03
C PHE A 200 17.62 -15.63 5.81
N CYS A 201 17.08 -16.82 5.54
CA CYS A 201 15.95 -17.39 6.27
C CYS A 201 16.30 -17.61 7.75
N ASP A 202 17.45 -18.22 8.03
CA ASP A 202 17.92 -18.46 9.40
C ASP A 202 18.15 -17.14 10.14
N ARG A 203 18.83 -16.16 9.51
CA ARG A 203 19.10 -14.84 10.11
C ARG A 203 17.81 -14.08 10.46
N ILE A 204 16.80 -14.08 9.57
CA ILE A 204 15.55 -13.36 9.85
C ILE A 204 14.66 -14.13 10.85
N ASN A 205 14.64 -15.47 10.80
CA ASN A 205 13.83 -16.28 11.72
C ASN A 205 14.40 -16.30 13.15
N ALA A 206 15.73 -16.30 13.30
CA ALA A 206 16.38 -16.08 14.60
C ALA A 206 16.02 -14.70 15.19
N ARG A 207 16.00 -13.64 14.36
CA ARG A 207 15.53 -12.30 14.77
C ARG A 207 14.05 -12.28 15.16
N ILE A 208 13.20 -13.02 14.45
CA ILE A 208 11.78 -13.16 14.79
C ILE A 208 11.61 -13.88 16.13
N ALA A 209 12.37 -14.94 16.40
CA ALA A 209 12.37 -15.62 17.69
C ALA A 209 12.82 -14.69 18.84
N GLU A 210 13.95 -14.00 18.68
CA GLU A 210 14.49 -13.01 19.64
C GLU A 210 13.46 -11.93 20.00
N ARG A 211 12.77 -11.38 18.99
CA ARG A 211 11.81 -10.29 19.19
C ARG A 211 10.47 -10.74 19.72
N ARG A 212 9.98 -11.92 19.34
CA ARG A 212 8.77 -12.52 19.94
C ARG A 212 8.97 -12.79 21.43
N GLU A 213 10.15 -13.25 21.85
CA GLU A 213 10.43 -13.48 23.27
C GLU A 213 10.46 -12.18 24.07
N LYS A 214 11.07 -11.12 23.53
CA LYS A 214 11.02 -9.77 24.13
C LYS A 214 9.59 -9.22 24.22
N LEU A 215 8.77 -9.42 23.20
CA LEU A 215 7.36 -8.99 23.21
C LEU A 215 6.52 -9.76 24.25
N LYS A 216 6.75 -11.07 24.46
CA LYS A 216 6.12 -11.80 25.59
C LYS A 216 6.52 -11.23 26.95
N GLN A 217 7.78 -10.80 27.11
CA GLN A 217 8.26 -10.22 28.36
C GLN A 217 7.65 -8.83 28.63
N ILE A 218 7.36 -8.06 27.57
CA ILE A 218 6.70 -6.74 27.64
C ILE A 218 5.18 -6.89 27.84
N SER A 219 4.55 -7.93 27.28
CA SER A 219 3.10 -8.16 27.38
C SER A 219 2.77 -9.67 27.38
N PRO A 220 2.84 -10.34 28.54
CA PRO A 220 2.71 -11.80 28.64
C PRO A 220 1.37 -12.35 28.12
N ASP A 221 0.29 -11.59 28.31
CA ASP A 221 -1.07 -11.98 27.93
C ASP A 221 -1.37 -11.79 26.43
N THR A 222 -0.45 -11.19 25.65
CA THR A 222 -0.64 -10.93 24.22
C THR A 222 -0.55 -12.24 23.39
N PRO A 223 -1.62 -12.70 22.73
CA PRO A 223 -1.63 -13.99 22.05
C PRO A 223 -0.72 -13.99 20.81
N MET A 224 0.35 -14.78 20.86
CA MET A 224 1.32 -14.91 19.77
C MET A 224 0.92 -16.03 18.78
N PRO A 225 1.00 -15.80 17.46
CA PRO A 225 0.84 -16.87 16.46
C PRO A 225 1.85 -18.00 16.68
N SER A 226 1.50 -19.23 16.26
CA SER A 226 2.44 -20.35 16.26
C SER A 226 3.63 -20.11 15.32
N GLU A 227 4.80 -20.69 15.61
CA GLU A 227 6.06 -20.37 14.90
C GLU A 227 5.99 -20.62 13.38
N ALA A 228 5.31 -21.70 12.96
CA ALA A 228 5.02 -21.98 11.55
C ALA A 228 4.21 -20.87 10.83
N ASN A 229 3.48 -20.03 11.57
CA ASN A 229 2.75 -18.87 11.07
C ASN A 229 3.50 -17.54 11.30
N ALA A 230 4.53 -17.53 12.16
CA ALA A 230 5.28 -16.33 12.53
C ALA A 230 6.62 -16.17 11.77
N PHE A 231 7.31 -17.27 11.51
CA PHE A 231 8.57 -17.29 10.76
C PHE A 231 8.33 -17.05 9.27
N LEU A 232 9.30 -16.44 8.60
CA LEU A 232 9.31 -16.25 7.15
C LEU A 232 9.71 -17.56 6.46
N THR A 233 8.95 -17.90 5.43
CA THR A 233 9.26 -18.94 4.43
C THR A 233 10.32 -18.44 3.44
N ARG A 234 10.96 -19.36 2.71
CA ARG A 234 11.91 -19.05 1.64
C ARG A 234 11.32 -18.08 0.61
N GLU A 235 10.07 -18.28 0.24
CA GLU A 235 9.38 -17.50 -0.79
C GLU A 235 9.03 -16.09 -0.28
N GLU A 236 8.75 -15.95 1.02
CA GLU A 236 8.59 -14.64 1.66
C GLU A 236 9.93 -13.88 1.77
N VAL A 237 11.04 -14.57 2.06
CA VAL A 237 12.40 -13.99 2.01
C VAL A 237 12.77 -13.55 0.59
N LEU A 238 12.52 -14.39 -0.41
CA LEU A 238 12.79 -14.06 -1.82
C LEU A 238 11.91 -12.91 -2.32
N ALA A 239 10.64 -12.83 -1.93
CA ALA A 239 9.77 -11.70 -2.27
C ALA A 239 10.33 -10.36 -1.76
N VAL A 240 10.86 -10.33 -0.53
CA VAL A 240 11.53 -9.15 0.02
C VAL A 240 12.84 -8.85 -0.72
N ARG A 241 13.67 -9.88 -1.01
CA ARG A 241 14.93 -9.68 -1.75
C ARG A 241 14.71 -9.18 -3.18
N LEU A 242 13.69 -9.66 -3.89
CA LEU A 242 13.33 -9.16 -5.22
C LEU A 242 12.84 -7.72 -5.16
N TYR A 243 11.91 -7.42 -4.26
CA TYR A 243 11.37 -6.08 -4.11
C TYR A 243 12.42 -5.05 -3.69
N THR A 244 13.43 -5.45 -2.90
CA THR A 244 14.52 -4.55 -2.49
C THR A 244 15.54 -4.31 -3.61
N GLY A 245 15.62 -5.17 -4.64
CA GLY A 245 16.28 -4.87 -5.92
C GLY A 245 15.45 -4.00 -6.89
N PRO A 246 15.86 -3.91 -8.17
CA PRO A 246 15.11 -3.25 -9.25
C PRO A 246 13.72 -3.83 -9.56
N ALA A 247 13.44 -5.08 -9.20
CA ALA A 247 12.14 -5.71 -9.49
C ALA A 247 10.95 -5.01 -8.80
N TYR A 248 11.19 -4.08 -7.87
CA TYR A 248 10.21 -3.10 -7.42
C TYR A 248 9.47 -2.42 -8.60
N GLN A 249 10.13 -2.17 -9.74
CA GLN A 249 9.56 -1.43 -10.87
C GLN A 249 8.36 -2.15 -11.50
N PRO A 250 8.49 -3.40 -12.00
CA PRO A 250 7.35 -4.15 -12.48
C PRO A 250 6.32 -4.47 -11.38
N ILE A 251 6.74 -4.80 -10.16
CA ILE A 251 5.82 -5.09 -9.04
C ILE A 251 4.91 -3.89 -8.72
N ASN A 252 5.49 -2.70 -8.53
CA ASN A 252 4.73 -1.50 -8.21
C ASN A 252 3.98 -0.93 -9.43
N ARG A 253 4.45 -1.19 -10.67
CA ARG A 253 3.68 -0.92 -11.90
C ARG A 253 2.39 -1.75 -11.92
N PHE A 254 2.50 -3.07 -11.77
CA PHE A 254 1.37 -3.99 -11.70
C PHE A 254 0.36 -3.58 -10.61
N LEU A 255 0.84 -3.25 -9.41
CA LEU A 255 -0.03 -2.81 -8.31
C LEU A 255 -0.78 -1.51 -8.60
N ARG A 256 -0.15 -0.50 -9.22
CA ARG A 256 -0.84 0.74 -9.61
C ARG A 256 -1.83 0.50 -10.76
N GLU A 257 -1.54 -0.37 -11.71
CA GLU A 257 -2.48 -0.80 -12.75
C GLU A 257 -3.70 -1.51 -12.12
N ILE A 258 -3.48 -2.41 -11.16
CA ILE A 258 -4.50 -3.10 -10.37
C ILE A 258 -5.32 -2.14 -9.49
N GLY A 259 -4.70 -1.09 -8.95
CA GLY A 259 -5.34 -0.07 -8.11
C GLY A 259 -6.21 0.92 -8.90
N ASN A 260 -5.78 1.30 -10.11
CA ASN A 260 -6.55 2.17 -11.00
C ASN A 260 -7.76 1.48 -11.63
N ASN A 261 -7.74 0.15 -11.74
CA ASN A 261 -8.75 -0.64 -12.44
C ASN A 261 -9.80 -1.30 -11.51
N SER A 262 -10.97 -1.62 -12.09
CA SER A 262 -12.08 -2.23 -11.36
C SER A 262 -12.91 -3.19 -12.21
N GLY A 263 -13.86 -3.88 -11.55
CA GLY A 263 -14.68 -4.92 -12.17
C GLY A 263 -13.83 -6.06 -12.76
N GLY A 264 -14.31 -6.63 -13.86
CA GLY A 264 -13.65 -7.74 -14.55
C GLY A 264 -12.25 -7.42 -15.09
N PHE A 265 -11.96 -6.15 -15.42
CA PHE A 265 -10.68 -5.77 -16.03
C PHE A 265 -9.51 -5.83 -15.04
N ARG A 266 -9.70 -5.44 -13.76
CA ARG A 266 -8.72 -5.70 -12.68
C ARG A 266 -8.44 -7.19 -12.54
N ARG A 267 -9.50 -8.03 -12.55
CA ARG A 267 -9.35 -9.48 -12.44
C ARG A 267 -8.59 -10.05 -13.64
N LEU A 268 -8.89 -9.58 -14.86
CA LEU A 268 -8.19 -9.96 -16.08
C LEU A 268 -6.68 -9.69 -15.98
N ILE A 269 -6.27 -8.48 -15.58
CA ILE A 269 -4.85 -8.13 -15.37
C ILE A 269 -4.22 -9.05 -14.31
N ALA A 270 -4.88 -9.22 -13.17
CA ALA A 270 -4.37 -10.03 -12.05
C ALA A 270 -4.20 -11.51 -12.40
N THR A 271 -5.03 -12.05 -13.29
CA THR A 271 -4.95 -13.45 -13.76
C THR A 271 -4.32 -13.57 -15.14
N HIS A 272 -3.67 -12.53 -15.68
CA HIS A 272 -3.01 -12.62 -16.99
C HIS A 272 -1.59 -13.20 -16.83
N PRO A 273 -1.27 -14.38 -17.40
CA PRO A 273 0.02 -15.05 -17.16
C PRO A 273 1.23 -14.17 -17.50
N ALA A 274 1.16 -13.39 -18.58
CA ALA A 274 2.28 -12.54 -18.99
C ALA A 274 2.47 -11.29 -18.11
N ALA A 275 1.47 -10.86 -17.33
CA ALA A 275 1.49 -9.57 -16.62
C ALA A 275 1.46 -9.68 -15.08
N THR A 276 1.00 -10.80 -14.51
CA THR A 276 0.75 -10.91 -13.07
C THR A 276 2.00 -10.87 -12.19
N PHE A 277 1.86 -10.33 -10.98
CA PHE A 277 2.81 -10.46 -9.86
C PHE A 277 2.07 -10.83 -8.56
N THR A 278 0.90 -11.48 -8.68
CA THR A 278 0.05 -11.88 -7.54
C THR A 278 0.76 -12.69 -6.47
N ALA A 279 1.66 -13.62 -6.81
CA ALA A 279 2.36 -14.44 -5.84
C ALA A 279 3.43 -13.64 -5.12
N THR A 280 4.27 -12.88 -5.84
CA THR A 280 5.27 -11.99 -5.23
C THR A 280 4.60 -10.98 -4.28
N VAL A 281 3.48 -10.38 -4.70
CA VAL A 281 2.68 -9.48 -3.85
C VAL A 281 2.14 -10.23 -2.63
N ALA A 282 1.57 -11.42 -2.78
CA ALA A 282 1.02 -12.20 -1.67
C ALA A 282 2.09 -12.59 -0.63
N HIS A 283 3.26 -13.06 -1.09
CA HIS A 283 4.39 -13.38 -0.22
C HIS A 283 4.96 -12.14 0.46
N LEU A 284 5.13 -11.02 -0.26
CA LEU A 284 5.65 -9.78 0.34
C LEU A 284 4.68 -9.18 1.36
N CYS A 285 3.37 -9.18 1.10
CA CYS A 285 2.37 -8.76 2.10
C CYS A 285 2.42 -9.63 3.37
N ARG A 286 2.63 -10.94 3.25
CA ARG A 286 2.80 -11.83 4.42
C ARG A 286 4.09 -11.55 5.17
N ALA A 287 5.20 -11.36 4.46
CA ALA A 287 6.49 -10.98 5.03
C ALA A 287 6.36 -9.67 5.84
N ILE A 288 5.72 -8.65 5.28
CA ILE A 288 5.47 -7.37 5.95
C ILE A 288 4.63 -7.57 7.21
N ARG A 289 3.50 -8.29 7.15
CA ARG A 289 2.65 -8.54 8.34
C ARG A 289 3.43 -9.25 9.47
N LYS A 290 4.24 -10.25 9.13
CA LYS A 290 5.09 -10.98 10.10
C LYS A 290 6.16 -10.08 10.73
N LEU A 291 6.78 -9.20 9.94
CA LEU A 291 7.86 -8.32 10.39
C LEU A 291 7.36 -7.08 11.15
N SER A 292 6.23 -6.47 10.75
CA SER A 292 5.56 -5.45 11.55
C SER A 292 5.17 -6.02 12.93
N ALA A 293 4.65 -7.25 12.99
CA ALA A 293 4.22 -7.89 14.24
C ALA A 293 5.36 -8.22 15.25
N ILE A 294 6.64 -8.01 14.89
CA ILE A 294 7.80 -8.15 15.80
C ILE A 294 8.53 -6.82 16.09
N THR A 295 7.96 -5.70 15.65
CA THR A 295 8.50 -4.36 15.95
C THR A 295 8.29 -4.06 17.44
N LEU A 296 9.31 -3.55 18.12
CA LEU A 296 9.18 -3.19 19.54
C LEU A 296 8.57 -1.78 19.68
N PRO A 297 7.89 -1.44 20.80
CA PRO A 297 7.24 -0.14 20.97
C PRO A 297 8.18 1.05 20.77
N GLU A 298 9.42 0.97 21.28
CA GLU A 298 10.46 1.99 21.11
C GLU A 298 11.04 2.10 19.69
N GLU A 299 10.58 1.25 18.76
CA GLU A 299 10.86 1.32 17.33
C GLU A 299 9.66 1.79 16.50
N ALA A 300 8.44 1.50 16.95
CA ALA A 300 7.20 1.80 16.24
C ALA A 300 6.94 3.31 16.07
N GLU A 301 7.45 4.16 16.96
CA GLU A 301 7.29 5.63 16.93
C GLU A 301 8.44 6.37 16.23
N LYS A 302 9.47 5.66 15.74
CA LYS A 302 10.63 6.29 15.10
C LYS A 302 10.23 6.91 13.75
N PRO A 303 10.57 8.17 13.46
CA PRO A 303 10.14 8.83 12.23
C PRO A 303 10.75 8.15 10.99
N LEU A 304 9.97 8.11 9.92
CA LEU A 304 10.37 7.52 8.63
C LEU A 304 10.24 8.56 7.52
N TYR A 305 11.09 8.44 6.50
CA TYR A 305 11.25 9.44 5.46
C TYR A 305 11.08 8.81 4.08
N ARG A 306 10.29 9.43 3.20
CA ARG A 306 10.09 9.01 1.80
C ARG A 306 10.13 10.21 0.86
N GLY A 307 10.91 10.09 -0.21
CA GLY A 307 11.03 11.11 -1.25
C GLY A 307 9.96 10.91 -2.34
N VAL A 308 9.46 12.01 -2.87
CA VAL A 308 8.62 12.05 -4.07
C VAL A 308 9.10 13.24 -4.90
N ARG A 309 9.39 13.02 -6.18
CA ARG A 309 9.70 14.08 -7.15
C ARG A 309 8.41 14.77 -7.57
N GLY A 310 8.48 16.04 -7.98
CA GLY A 310 7.38 16.84 -8.51
C GLY A 310 6.51 17.57 -7.47
N GLU A 311 5.49 18.29 -7.96
CA GLU A 311 4.48 19.00 -7.14
C GLU A 311 3.20 18.16 -6.90
N LEU A 312 2.72 18.09 -5.66
CA LEU A 312 1.43 17.45 -5.35
C LEU A 312 0.28 18.22 -6.01
N PRO A 313 -0.68 17.53 -6.66
CA PRO A 313 -1.80 18.20 -7.33
C PRO A 313 -2.69 18.92 -6.31
N TYR A 314 -3.26 20.07 -6.66
CA TYR A 314 -4.10 20.88 -5.77
C TYR A 314 -5.24 20.07 -5.10
N SER A 315 -5.78 19.06 -5.80
CA SER A 315 -6.79 18.14 -5.29
C SER A 315 -6.38 17.35 -4.05
N PHE A 316 -5.08 17.19 -3.77
CA PHE A 316 -4.59 16.57 -2.55
C PHE A 316 -5.03 17.36 -1.30
N TRP A 317 -4.86 18.68 -1.32
CA TRP A 317 -5.13 19.55 -0.17
C TRP A 317 -6.63 19.72 0.14
N VAL A 318 -7.50 19.14 -0.69
CA VAL A 318 -8.94 19.09 -0.46
C VAL A 318 -9.25 18.03 0.59
N ARG A 319 -9.62 18.48 1.79
CA ARG A 319 -10.12 17.61 2.87
C ARG A 319 -11.28 16.74 2.37
N GLY A 320 -11.19 15.43 2.62
CA GLY A 320 -12.30 14.51 2.47
C GLY A 320 -13.42 14.78 3.48
N GLU A 321 -14.55 14.09 3.34
CA GLU A 321 -15.79 14.38 4.10
C GLU A 321 -15.67 14.23 5.62
N LEU A 322 -14.70 13.44 6.10
CA LEU A 322 -14.38 13.31 7.52
C LEU A 322 -13.42 14.42 8.01
N GLY A 323 -13.24 15.49 7.24
CA GLY A 323 -12.34 16.62 7.56
C GLY A 323 -10.85 16.35 7.33
N MET A 324 -10.45 15.12 7.01
CA MET A 324 -9.05 14.72 6.89
C MET A 324 -8.50 14.95 5.47
N VAL A 325 -7.24 15.38 5.36
CA VAL A 325 -6.46 15.27 4.12
C VAL A 325 -5.72 13.93 4.14
N CYS A 326 -5.92 13.10 3.10
CA CYS A 326 -5.35 11.76 3.02
C CYS A 326 -4.82 11.42 1.63
N ALA A 327 -3.65 10.76 1.57
CA ALA A 327 -3.19 10.01 0.40
C ALA A 327 -3.45 8.50 0.59
N THR A 328 -3.33 7.73 -0.49
CA THR A 328 -3.26 6.26 -0.43
C THR A 328 -2.32 5.80 -1.53
N ASP A 329 -1.21 5.16 -1.16
CA ASP A 329 -0.35 4.51 -2.14
C ASP A 329 -0.99 3.16 -2.52
N THR A 330 -1.12 2.87 -3.81
CA THR A 330 -1.66 1.59 -4.30
C THR A 330 -0.57 0.53 -4.51
N ALA A 331 0.70 0.94 -4.44
CA ALA A 331 1.87 0.10 -4.47
C ALA A 331 2.48 -0.09 -3.07
N PHE A 332 3.51 -0.95 -2.96
CA PHE A 332 4.31 -1.03 -1.73
C PHE A 332 5.04 0.30 -1.50
N MET A 333 4.91 0.86 -0.30
CA MET A 333 5.43 2.18 0.05
C MET A 333 6.74 2.04 0.84
N SER A 334 7.87 2.12 0.13
CA SER A 334 9.22 2.12 0.70
C SER A 334 9.53 3.43 1.45
N THR A 335 10.09 3.32 2.65
CA THR A 335 10.49 4.46 3.50
C THR A 335 11.83 4.15 4.18
N SER A 336 12.54 5.16 4.66
CA SER A 336 13.86 5.03 5.32
C SER A 336 13.84 5.65 6.72
N ARG A 337 14.50 5.04 7.70
CA ARG A 337 14.80 5.71 8.99
C ARG A 337 15.83 6.83 8.84
N ASN A 338 16.81 6.65 7.96
CA ASN A 338 17.81 7.65 7.61
C ASN A 338 17.21 8.71 6.66
N ARG A 339 17.10 9.96 7.12
CA ARG A 339 16.56 11.09 6.33
C ARG A 339 17.37 11.39 5.07
N ALA A 340 18.67 11.07 5.02
CA ALA A 340 19.51 11.33 3.85
C ALA A 340 19.17 10.41 2.66
N THR A 341 18.75 9.17 2.90
CA THR A 341 18.42 8.18 1.87
C THR A 341 17.39 8.71 0.84
N PRO A 342 16.18 9.16 1.21
CA PRO A 342 15.21 9.67 0.23
C PRO A 342 15.67 10.97 -0.47
N LEU A 343 16.46 11.83 0.20
CA LEU A 343 17.02 13.02 -0.44
C LEU A 343 18.00 12.65 -1.58
N MET A 344 18.66 11.49 -1.50
CA MET A 344 19.47 10.95 -2.59
C MET A 344 18.64 10.45 -3.80
N TYR A 345 17.32 10.37 -3.71
CA TYR A 345 16.45 9.95 -4.81
C TYR A 345 15.65 11.09 -5.45
N MET A 346 15.62 12.26 -4.83
CA MET A 346 14.96 13.46 -5.35
C MET A 346 15.51 13.91 -6.72
N ASP A 347 14.78 14.81 -7.36
CA ASP A 347 15.24 15.53 -8.55
C ASP A 347 16.11 16.71 -8.11
N GLU A 348 17.32 16.80 -8.63
CA GLU A 348 18.29 17.87 -8.29
C GLU A 348 17.94 19.21 -8.98
N ASN A 349 17.05 19.20 -9.99
CA ASN A 349 16.61 20.39 -10.73
C ASN A 349 15.08 20.59 -10.73
N GLY A 350 14.33 19.68 -10.09
CA GLY A 350 12.86 19.72 -10.02
C GLY A 350 12.33 19.99 -8.61
N PRO A 351 11.03 20.31 -8.47
CA PRO A 351 10.37 20.35 -7.17
C PRO A 351 10.29 18.95 -6.55
N ASN A 352 10.22 18.83 -5.23
CA ASN A 352 10.11 17.54 -4.51
C ASN A 352 9.28 17.65 -3.22
N VAL A 353 8.79 16.50 -2.74
CA VAL A 353 8.15 16.30 -1.44
C VAL A 353 9.04 15.42 -0.56
N LEU A 354 9.19 15.78 0.71
CA LEU A 354 9.62 14.85 1.75
C LEU A 354 8.43 14.47 2.63
N TRP A 355 7.99 13.23 2.55
CA TRP A 355 7.05 12.69 3.54
C TRP A 355 7.82 12.38 4.83
N SER A 356 7.36 12.98 5.92
CA SER A 356 7.92 12.88 7.28
C SER A 356 6.93 12.09 8.13
N LEU A 357 6.96 10.77 7.95
CA LEU A 357 6.02 9.85 8.58
C LEU A 357 6.23 9.86 10.10
N ARG A 358 5.10 9.87 10.81
CA ARG A 358 4.97 9.68 12.25
C ARG A 358 4.18 8.38 12.45
N PRO A 359 4.86 7.22 12.35
CA PRO A 359 4.26 5.96 12.74
C PRO A 359 3.99 5.92 14.24
N SER A 360 3.21 4.94 14.68
CA SER A 360 2.94 4.67 16.09
C SER A 360 2.80 3.17 16.32
N CYS A 361 2.58 2.77 17.57
CA CYS A 361 2.05 1.44 17.88
C CYS A 361 0.69 1.19 17.18
N GLU A 362 0.29 -0.09 17.09
CA GLU A 362 -1.03 -0.50 16.58
C GLU A 362 -2.17 0.18 17.37
N GLY A 363 -3.21 0.60 16.67
CA GLY A 363 -4.43 1.15 17.27
C GLY A 363 -5.68 0.59 16.59
N ASP A 364 -6.88 0.95 17.06
CA ASP A 364 -8.15 0.39 16.55
C ASP A 364 -8.49 0.85 15.12
N THR A 365 -7.68 1.75 14.56
CA THR A 365 -7.70 2.14 13.14
C THR A 365 -6.80 1.31 12.23
N GLY A 366 -5.95 0.43 12.78
CA GLY A 366 -5.07 -0.46 12.04
C GLY A 366 -3.62 -0.46 12.54
N PHE A 367 -2.73 -0.99 11.71
CA PHE A 367 -1.28 -0.92 11.89
C PHE A 367 -0.76 0.45 11.44
N HIS A 368 0.11 1.03 12.25
CA HIS A 368 0.69 2.35 12.03
C HIS A 368 2.20 2.31 11.78
N HIS A 369 2.81 1.11 11.70
CA HIS A 369 4.25 0.92 11.48
C HIS A 369 4.54 -0.16 10.43
N GLY A 370 5.43 0.15 9.48
CA GLY A 370 5.86 -0.78 8.44
C GLY A 370 6.83 -1.85 8.96
N ALA A 371 7.21 -2.77 8.08
CA ALA A 371 8.17 -3.82 8.36
C ALA A 371 9.61 -3.35 8.16
N ASP A 372 10.46 -3.52 9.17
CA ASP A 372 11.91 -3.41 9.00
C ASP A 372 12.42 -4.58 8.14
N ILE A 373 12.90 -4.26 6.94
CA ILE A 373 13.43 -5.24 5.98
C ILE A 373 14.94 -5.09 5.74
N SER A 374 15.63 -4.28 6.54
CA SER A 374 17.07 -4.03 6.42
C SER A 374 17.93 -5.32 6.44
N LEU A 375 17.53 -6.33 7.22
CA LEU A 375 18.18 -7.65 7.30
C LEU A 375 17.97 -8.57 6.10
N LEU A 376 17.09 -8.22 5.16
CA LEU A 376 16.86 -8.94 3.91
C LEU A 376 17.25 -8.11 2.68
N SER A 377 17.18 -6.78 2.79
CA SER A 377 17.35 -5.86 1.67
C SER A 377 18.68 -6.03 0.93
N GLN A 378 18.61 -6.00 -0.41
CA GLN A 378 19.79 -5.83 -1.27
C GLN A 378 20.56 -4.55 -0.89
N PHE A 379 19.88 -3.50 -0.38
CA PHE A 379 20.50 -2.25 0.03
C PHE A 379 20.32 -2.00 1.54
N ALA A 380 20.89 -2.87 2.38
CA ALA A 380 20.77 -2.78 3.85
C ALA A 380 21.17 -1.42 4.46
N GLY A 381 22.00 -0.62 3.76
CA GLY A 381 22.35 0.75 4.16
C GLY A 381 21.24 1.80 3.96
N GLU A 382 20.13 1.48 3.29
CA GLU A 382 18.98 2.37 3.14
C GLU A 382 18.09 2.42 4.40
N GLU A 383 18.28 1.50 5.36
CA GLU A 383 17.43 1.37 6.56
C GLU A 383 15.93 1.28 6.22
N GLU A 384 15.61 0.49 5.17
CA GLU A 384 14.27 0.44 4.59
C GLU A 384 13.24 -0.16 5.55
N VAL A 385 12.19 0.62 5.81
CA VAL A 385 10.95 0.20 6.47
C VAL A 385 9.84 0.23 5.42
N LEU A 386 9.25 -0.94 5.15
CA LEU A 386 8.32 -1.15 4.05
C LEU A 386 6.88 -1.28 4.53
N PHE A 387 5.99 -0.50 3.94
CA PHE A 387 4.55 -0.58 4.16
C PHE A 387 3.86 -1.36 3.01
N PRO A 388 2.76 -2.09 3.31
CA PRO A 388 2.05 -2.87 2.30
C PRO A 388 1.28 -1.98 1.31
N PRO A 389 0.77 -2.55 0.21
CA PRO A 389 -0.01 -1.79 -0.76
C PRO A 389 -1.35 -1.35 -0.16
N CYS A 390 -1.93 -0.29 -0.71
CA CYS A 390 -3.10 0.38 -0.14
C CYS A 390 -2.84 1.00 1.25
N THR A 391 -1.60 1.39 1.58
CA THR A 391 -1.34 2.17 2.81
C THR A 391 -1.88 3.59 2.67
N MET A 392 -2.67 4.03 3.65
CA MET A 392 -3.18 5.39 3.74
C MET A 392 -2.19 6.28 4.48
N LEU A 393 -2.00 7.52 4.02
CA LEU A 393 -1.25 8.56 4.72
C LEU A 393 -2.21 9.69 5.10
N GLN A 394 -2.47 9.91 6.38
CA GLN A 394 -3.23 11.07 6.86
C GLN A 394 -2.27 12.23 7.14
N VAL A 395 -2.52 13.42 6.58
CA VAL A 395 -1.73 14.61 6.92
C VAL A 395 -2.03 15.03 8.35
N LEU A 396 -0.96 15.25 9.12
CA LEU A 396 -1.02 15.79 10.46
C LEU A 396 -1.02 17.31 10.38
N GLU A 397 -2.00 17.95 11.01
CA GLU A 397 -2.09 19.41 11.05
C GLU A 397 -0.89 19.98 11.80
N GLN A 398 -0.18 20.93 11.19
CA GLN A 398 0.67 21.82 11.95
C GLN A 398 -0.22 22.74 12.79
N LYS A 399 0.11 22.87 14.09
CA LYS A 399 -0.66 23.66 15.06
C LYS A 399 -0.82 25.14 14.71
N ASP A 400 -0.04 25.61 13.74
CA ASP A 400 0.14 27.02 13.40
C ASP A 400 -0.39 27.37 11.99
N SER A 401 -0.96 26.40 11.26
CA SER A 401 -1.50 26.63 9.90
C SER A 401 -2.86 27.36 9.94
N PRO A 402 -3.03 28.49 9.22
CA PRO A 402 -4.28 29.24 9.23
C PRO A 402 -5.44 28.48 8.55
N ALA A 403 -6.66 28.67 9.08
CA ALA A 403 -7.84 27.93 8.64
C ALA A 403 -8.40 28.45 7.30
N VAL A 404 -8.32 27.64 6.24
CA VAL A 404 -8.85 27.96 4.90
C VAL A 404 -10.38 28.11 4.94
N THR A 405 -10.88 29.27 4.50
CA THR A 405 -12.28 29.72 4.67
C THR A 405 -13.27 29.02 3.71
N ALA A 406 -14.55 29.39 3.73
CA ALA A 406 -15.54 28.89 2.75
C ALA A 406 -15.40 29.64 1.40
N GLU A 407 -14.96 30.89 1.46
CA GLU A 407 -14.78 31.81 0.36
C GLU A 407 -13.62 31.37 -0.54
N ASP A 408 -12.49 30.98 0.05
CA ASP A 408 -11.30 30.48 -0.67
C ASP A 408 -11.63 29.26 -1.54
N LYS A 409 -12.38 28.31 -0.96
CA LYS A 409 -12.86 27.09 -1.64
C LYS A 409 -13.75 27.43 -2.83
N LYS A 410 -14.56 28.49 -2.72
CA LYS A 410 -15.48 28.98 -3.75
C LYS A 410 -14.75 29.74 -4.87
N ALA A 411 -13.62 30.39 -4.56
CA ALA A 411 -12.74 31.03 -5.54
C ALA A 411 -11.94 30.00 -6.35
N ALA A 412 -11.28 29.05 -5.68
CA ALA A 412 -10.47 28.00 -6.33
C ALA A 412 -11.27 27.14 -7.33
N TRP A 413 -12.52 26.80 -6.99
CA TRP A 413 -13.43 26.09 -7.88
C TRP A 413 -13.72 26.86 -9.18
N LYS A 414 -13.93 28.18 -9.11
CA LYS A 414 -14.15 29.02 -10.30
C LYS A 414 -12.92 29.09 -11.20
N ALA A 415 -11.74 29.35 -10.62
CA ALA A 415 -10.48 29.43 -11.36
C ALA A 415 -10.16 28.11 -12.11
N THR A 416 -10.41 26.97 -11.46
CA THR A 416 -10.22 25.63 -12.05
C THR A 416 -11.15 25.39 -13.25
N LYS A 417 -12.41 25.85 -13.17
CA LYS A 417 -13.38 25.70 -14.26
C LYS A 417 -13.10 26.60 -15.47
N GLN A 418 -12.41 27.74 -15.29
CA GLN A 418 -11.95 28.57 -16.41
C GLN A 418 -10.74 27.96 -17.14
N LYS A 419 -9.72 27.47 -16.40
CA LYS A 419 -8.51 26.87 -17.01
C LYS A 419 -8.76 25.53 -17.73
N THR A 420 -9.83 24.81 -17.37
CA THR A 420 -10.24 23.59 -18.07
C THR A 420 -10.95 23.90 -19.39
N ASN A 421 -11.90 24.84 -19.39
CA ASN A 421 -12.56 25.27 -20.62
C ASN A 421 -11.57 25.85 -21.65
N SER A 422 -10.55 26.60 -21.23
CA SER A 422 -9.55 27.19 -22.14
C SER A 422 -8.53 26.18 -22.71
N ARG A 423 -8.57 24.90 -22.30
CA ARG A 423 -7.74 23.82 -22.86
C ARG A 423 -8.49 22.91 -23.83
N PHE A 424 -9.81 23.06 -23.95
CA PHE A 424 -10.65 22.26 -24.87
C PHE A 424 -11.05 23.00 -26.15
N SER A 425 -10.51 24.20 -26.41
CA SER A 425 -10.80 25.00 -27.61
C SER A 425 -9.59 25.17 -28.55
N THR A 426 -8.88 24.08 -28.83
CA THR A 426 -7.74 24.05 -29.78
C THR A 426 -7.85 22.93 -30.82
N GLU A 427 -9.06 22.61 -31.25
CA GLU A 427 -9.31 21.96 -32.55
C GLU A 427 -9.79 23.02 -33.56
N ALA A 428 -8.84 23.77 -34.14
CA ALA A 428 -9.12 24.77 -35.17
C ALA A 428 -7.87 25.11 -36.02
N VAL A 429 -7.27 24.11 -36.68
CA VAL A 429 -6.29 24.34 -37.75
C VAL A 429 -6.81 23.75 -39.05
N LEU A 430 -7.59 24.53 -39.80
CA LEU A 430 -7.85 24.38 -41.24
C LEU A 430 -8.72 25.55 -41.75
N ALA A 431 -8.10 26.48 -42.51
CA ALA A 431 -8.64 27.36 -43.57
C ALA A 431 -8.17 28.83 -43.50
N GLY A 432 -7.84 29.38 -44.68
CA GLY A 432 -8.17 30.74 -45.14
C GLY A 432 -7.74 31.98 -44.33
N ALA A 433 -6.75 32.72 -44.84
CA ALA A 433 -6.55 34.14 -44.57
C ALA A 433 -7.29 35.01 -45.64
N PRO A 434 -7.22 36.36 -45.66
CA PRO A 434 -7.03 37.37 -44.59
C PRO A 434 -8.05 38.55 -44.63
N SER A 435 -8.24 39.32 -43.54
CA SER A 435 -8.59 40.77 -43.60
C SER A 435 -8.66 41.48 -42.23
N GLY A 436 -8.56 42.82 -42.22
CA GLY A 436 -9.51 43.64 -41.45
C GLY A 436 -9.15 44.19 -40.06
N SER A 437 -8.31 45.23 -40.01
CA SER A 437 -8.43 46.44 -39.15
C SER A 437 -9.22 46.43 -37.81
N GLY A 438 -8.53 46.82 -36.73
CA GLY A 438 -8.99 47.91 -35.84
C GLY A 438 -9.57 47.56 -34.46
N GLY A 439 -9.10 48.28 -33.42
CA GLY A 439 -9.76 48.36 -32.10
C GLY A 439 -8.85 48.12 -30.89
N LYS A 440 -8.51 49.18 -30.14
CA LYS A 440 -8.08 49.08 -28.73
C LYS A 440 -9.30 49.26 -27.82
N PRO A 441 -9.34 48.58 -26.66
CA PRO A 441 -9.39 49.33 -25.40
C PRO A 441 -8.23 48.98 -24.46
N GLY A 442 -8.05 49.78 -23.40
CA GLY A 442 -6.94 49.64 -22.44
C GLY A 442 -7.16 48.62 -21.32
N PRO A 443 -6.13 48.36 -20.49
CA PRO A 443 -6.16 47.32 -19.46
C PRO A 443 -6.99 47.72 -18.23
N SER A 444 -8.06 46.96 -17.95
CA SER A 444 -8.78 47.06 -16.68
C SER A 444 -7.98 46.40 -15.55
N ARG A 445 -7.39 47.23 -14.68
CA ARG A 445 -6.56 46.83 -13.53
C ARG A 445 -7.38 46.13 -12.44
N ALA A 446 -7.75 44.86 -12.67
CA ALA A 446 -8.49 44.02 -11.73
C ALA A 446 -7.56 43.08 -10.95
N LYS A 447 -7.70 43.07 -9.62
CA LYS A 447 -6.84 42.40 -8.63
C LYS A 447 -6.45 40.95 -9.00
N ALA A 448 -5.19 40.73 -9.34
CA ALA A 448 -4.58 39.40 -9.46
C ALA A 448 -4.02 38.85 -8.13
N SER A 449 -3.92 39.69 -7.09
CA SER A 449 -3.08 39.40 -5.92
C SER A 449 -3.54 38.18 -5.12
N SER A 450 -4.79 38.14 -4.62
CA SER A 450 -5.15 37.22 -3.53
C SER A 450 -5.05 35.73 -3.83
N THR A 451 -5.07 35.32 -5.11
CA THR A 451 -4.92 33.88 -5.46
C THR A 451 -3.47 33.47 -5.63
N GLU A 452 -2.61 34.42 -6.02
CA GLU A 452 -1.16 34.22 -6.15
C GLU A 452 -0.46 34.46 -4.80
N GLU A 453 -0.96 35.40 -3.99
CA GLU A 453 -0.60 35.58 -2.57
C GLU A 453 -0.88 34.32 -1.75
N LEU A 454 -2.03 33.66 -1.91
CA LEU A 454 -2.35 32.43 -1.14
C LEU A 454 -1.52 31.22 -1.62
N ALA A 455 -1.19 31.16 -2.92
CA ALA A 455 -0.26 30.16 -3.45
C ALA A 455 1.20 30.42 -2.98
N ASN A 456 1.61 31.68 -2.86
CA ASN A 456 2.94 32.05 -2.39
C ASN A 456 3.06 31.93 -0.87
N GLN A 457 2.02 32.22 -0.08
CA GLN A 457 1.99 31.92 1.37
C GLN A 457 2.07 30.42 1.64
N LEU A 458 1.46 29.57 0.80
CA LEU A 458 1.65 28.12 0.87
C LEU A 458 3.03 27.64 0.38
N ARG A 459 3.78 28.47 -0.38
CA ARG A 459 5.19 28.22 -0.75
C ARG A 459 6.18 28.72 0.30
N GLU A 460 5.87 29.81 1.01
CA GLU A 460 6.63 30.29 2.18
C GLU A 460 6.64 29.25 3.32
N TYR A 461 5.68 28.32 3.33
CA TYR A 461 5.67 27.18 4.25
C TYR A 461 6.69 26.09 3.84
N LYS A 462 7.95 26.37 4.20
CA LYS A 462 9.11 25.45 4.27
C LYS A 462 9.75 25.02 2.95
N GLU A 463 10.63 25.86 2.45
CA GLU A 463 11.90 25.39 1.88
C GLU A 463 12.88 25.04 3.02
N GLU A 464 13.34 23.79 3.11
CA GLU A 464 14.50 23.42 3.94
C GLU A 464 15.71 23.13 3.05
N SER A 465 16.54 24.14 2.79
CA SER A 465 17.79 23.91 2.04
C SER A 465 18.84 23.25 2.94
N VAL A 466 19.18 21.98 2.68
CA VAL A 466 20.33 21.33 3.33
C VAL A 466 21.63 21.86 2.72
N GLU A 467 22.58 22.29 3.54
CA GLU A 467 23.92 22.64 3.05
C GLU A 467 24.68 21.38 2.62
N GLY A 468 24.89 21.24 1.31
CA GLY A 468 25.82 20.26 0.76
C GLY A 468 27.27 20.68 0.98
N LYS A 469 28.18 19.70 1.03
CA LYS A 469 29.62 19.93 0.82
C LYS A 469 29.83 20.73 -0.48
N PRO A 470 30.85 21.61 -0.58
CA PRO A 470 30.88 22.78 -1.48
C PRO A 470 30.94 22.54 -3.01
N ASN A 471 30.56 21.35 -3.50
CA ASN A 471 30.46 20.99 -4.91
C ASN A 471 29.26 20.06 -5.19
N LYS A 472 28.10 20.26 -4.54
CA LYS A 472 26.83 19.59 -4.87
C LYS A 472 25.64 20.57 -4.88
N PRO A 473 24.67 20.42 -5.80
CA PRO A 473 23.50 21.30 -5.87
C PRO A 473 22.60 21.16 -4.63
N LYS A 474 21.91 22.24 -4.28
CA LYS A 474 20.89 22.26 -3.23
C LYS A 474 19.59 21.64 -3.78
N VAL A 475 19.20 20.47 -3.27
CA VAL A 475 17.91 19.85 -3.57
C VAL A 475 16.80 20.65 -2.86
N VAL A 476 15.79 21.09 -3.60
CA VAL A 476 14.63 21.81 -3.06
C VAL A 476 13.46 20.86 -2.83
N TYR A 477 12.90 20.87 -1.62
CA TYR A 477 11.75 20.06 -1.23
C TYR A 477 10.92 20.76 -0.15
N TYR A 478 9.64 20.39 -0.04
CA TYR A 478 8.77 20.73 1.11
C TYR A 478 8.49 19.48 1.97
N GLU A 479 8.59 19.62 3.30
CA GLU A 479 8.34 18.51 4.24
C GLU A 479 6.88 18.47 4.73
N ILE A 480 6.17 17.36 4.47
CA ILE A 480 4.80 17.12 4.96
C ILE A 480 4.81 16.03 6.02
N ARG A 481 4.24 16.31 7.19
CA ARG A 481 4.07 15.33 8.27
C ARG A 481 2.80 14.52 8.05
N VAL A 482 2.92 13.20 8.11
CA VAL A 482 1.82 12.26 7.87
C VAL A 482 1.84 11.11 8.88
N MET A 483 0.66 10.59 9.23
CA MET A 483 0.49 9.34 9.96
C MET A 483 0.08 8.23 8.98
N PRO A 484 0.86 7.14 8.85
CA PRO A 484 0.50 6.01 8.01
C PRO A 484 -0.55 5.10 8.69
N THR A 485 -1.35 4.38 7.90
CA THR A 485 -2.31 3.38 8.39
C THR A 485 -2.53 2.28 7.34
N PHE A 486 -2.51 1.01 7.75
CA PHE A 486 -2.92 -0.15 6.95
C PHE A 486 -3.61 -1.22 7.83
N VAL A 487 -4.15 -2.29 7.23
CA VAL A 487 -4.97 -3.33 7.88
C VAL A 487 -4.52 -4.73 7.45
#